data_AF-A0A1X9QDC3-F1
#
_entry.id   AF-A0A1X9QDC3-F1
#
_cell.length_a   1.000
_cell.length_b   1.000
_cell.length_c   1.000
_cell.angle_alpha   90.00
_cell.angle_beta   90.00
_cell.angle_gamma   90.00
#
_symmetry.space_group_name_H-M   'P 1'
#
loop_
_entity.id
_entity.type
_entity.pdbx_description
1 polymer ?
#
loop_
_entity_poly.entity_id
_entity_poly.type
_entity_poly.pdbx_seq_one_letter_code
_entity_poly.pdbx_strand_id
1 'polypeptide(L)'
;MVLSKTIAASELSSYPEKLTAEFDKPYEILADSYKEYTRTPVYVVSFPKDELNQPVKKFESLSEAIEYKNNTAMLHDLDKREVIVKSVTREELGMMGEQLAVKEAEPVPRHELEKAQGRDVSEQDGLILDAIDRYQSKFEAEGLAFNRQETEAELLHHDFAREVAEDRLEQQFVQEKAEQQNQQQSEQER
;
A
#
# COMPACT_ATOMS: atom_id res chain seq x y z
N MET A 1 -0.04 38.57 -28.06
CA MET A 1 0.72 37.45 -28.65
C MET A 1 1.42 36.74 -27.51
N VAL A 2 0.91 35.59 -27.08
CA VAL A 2 1.52 34.81 -25.98
C VAL A 2 2.64 33.98 -26.60
N LEU A 3 3.86 34.15 -26.11
CA LEU A 3 5.01 33.34 -26.49
C LEU A 3 5.08 32.17 -25.50
N SER A 4 4.71 30.97 -25.94
CA SER A 4 4.88 29.74 -25.18
C SER A 4 6.10 28.98 -25.70
N LYS A 5 7.01 28.58 -24.81
CA LYS A 5 8.11 27.66 -25.13
C LYS A 5 7.97 26.41 -24.26
N THR A 6 7.77 25.27 -24.91
CA THR A 6 7.84 23.95 -24.27
C THR A 6 9.31 23.54 -24.18
N ILE A 7 9.75 23.12 -23.00
CA ILE A 7 11.14 22.71 -22.74
C ILE A 7 11.11 21.23 -22.35
N ALA A 8 12.01 20.41 -22.91
CA ALA A 8 12.09 18.99 -22.57
C ALA A 8 12.73 18.80 -21.18
N ALA A 9 12.34 17.76 -20.44
CA ALA A 9 12.90 17.46 -19.12
C ALA A 9 14.43 17.23 -19.15
N SER A 10 14.97 16.75 -20.27
CA SER A 10 16.42 16.61 -20.49
C SER A 10 17.17 17.94 -20.64
N GLU A 11 16.47 19.03 -20.98
CA GLU A 11 17.06 20.37 -21.05
C GLU A 11 17.08 21.04 -19.67
N LEU A 12 16.29 20.58 -18.69
CA LEU A 12 16.28 21.15 -17.33
C LEU A 12 17.64 21.03 -16.64
N SER A 13 18.37 19.93 -16.86
CA SER A 13 19.70 19.68 -16.27
C SER A 13 20.80 20.55 -16.87
N SER A 14 20.54 21.23 -17.99
CA SER A 14 21.45 22.21 -18.58
C SER A 14 21.33 23.60 -17.94
N TYR A 15 20.26 23.83 -17.16
CA TYR A 15 20.12 25.05 -16.38
C TYR A 15 20.88 24.89 -15.06
N PRO A 16 21.80 25.81 -14.74
CA PRO A 16 22.55 25.75 -13.49
C PRO A 16 21.61 25.76 -12.29
N GLU A 17 21.75 24.76 -11.43
CA GLU A 17 21.01 24.67 -10.16
C GLU A 17 21.28 25.95 -9.35
N LYS A 18 20.20 26.69 -9.05
CA LYS A 18 20.16 27.99 -8.31
C LYS A 18 20.31 29.28 -9.13
N LEU A 19 20.06 29.28 -10.44
CA LEU A 19 19.79 30.54 -11.14
C LEU A 19 18.30 30.87 -11.09
N THR A 20 17.92 31.82 -10.24
CA THR A 20 16.70 32.61 -10.43
C THR A 20 16.85 33.37 -11.75
N ALA A 21 16.25 32.86 -12.82
CA ALA A 21 16.12 33.62 -14.04
C ALA A 21 15.11 34.76 -13.78
N GLU A 22 15.60 36.00 -13.77
CA GLU A 22 14.72 37.17 -13.86
C GLU A 22 14.25 37.27 -15.32
N PHE A 23 12.97 36.97 -15.56
CA PHE A 23 12.37 37.22 -16.86
C PHE A 23 11.68 38.59 -16.84
N ASP A 24 12.06 39.44 -17.80
CA ASP A 24 11.84 40.89 -17.76
C ASP A 24 10.43 41.35 -18.18
N LYS A 25 9.39 40.51 -18.04
CA LYS A 25 7.97 40.79 -18.39
C LYS A 25 7.04 39.89 -17.56
N PRO A 26 5.75 40.22 -17.37
CA PRO A 26 4.83 39.33 -16.63
C PRO A 26 4.62 38.03 -17.42
N TYR A 27 5.25 36.94 -16.97
CA TYR A 27 4.98 35.59 -17.42
C TYR A 27 4.02 34.93 -16.44
N GLU A 28 3.07 34.18 -16.97
CA GLU A 28 2.16 33.35 -16.19
C GLU A 28 2.72 31.93 -16.24
N ILE A 29 3.12 31.37 -15.09
CA ILE A 29 3.56 29.97 -15.00
C ILE A 29 2.29 29.11 -15.11
N LEU A 30 2.05 28.52 -16.27
CA LEU A 30 0.82 27.76 -16.55
C LEU A 30 0.88 26.31 -16.04
N ALA A 31 2.09 25.77 -15.80
CA ALA A 31 2.31 24.46 -15.20
C ALA A 31 3.75 24.39 -14.65
N ASP A 32 3.90 24.14 -13.36
CA ASP A 32 5.21 23.93 -12.71
C ASP A 32 5.50 22.43 -12.73
N SER A 33 5.79 21.91 -13.93
CA SER A 33 6.00 20.47 -14.17
C SER A 33 7.11 19.87 -13.31
N TYR A 34 8.05 20.68 -12.83
CA TYR A 34 9.07 20.26 -11.89
C TYR A 34 8.50 20.01 -10.49
N LYS A 35 7.67 20.93 -9.96
CA LYS A 35 6.96 20.70 -8.68
C LYS A 35 5.96 19.55 -8.77
N GLU A 36 5.30 19.37 -9.91
CA GLU A 36 4.41 18.23 -10.12
C GLU A 36 5.21 16.92 -10.16
N TYR A 37 6.33 16.90 -10.87
CA TYR A 37 7.22 15.73 -10.93
C TYR A 37 7.83 15.34 -9.58
N THR A 38 8.21 16.32 -8.75
CA THR A 38 8.83 16.04 -7.44
C THR A 38 7.81 15.51 -6.43
N ARG A 39 6.53 15.81 -6.63
CA ARG A 39 5.40 15.36 -5.79
C ARG A 39 4.79 14.04 -6.26
N THR A 40 5.11 13.58 -7.47
CA THR A 40 4.67 12.26 -7.94
C THR A 40 5.24 11.18 -7.01
N PRO A 41 4.40 10.25 -6.53
CA PRO A 41 4.86 9.16 -5.67
C PRO A 41 5.78 8.22 -6.44
N VAL A 42 6.84 7.81 -5.78
CA VAL A 42 7.71 6.69 -6.13
C VAL A 42 7.42 5.58 -5.13
N TYR A 43 7.25 4.36 -5.63
CA TYR A 43 6.93 3.22 -4.80
C TYR A 43 8.20 2.46 -4.42
N VAL A 44 8.24 1.98 -3.18
CA VAL A 44 9.34 1.18 -2.63
C VAL A 44 8.76 -0.04 -1.92
N VAL A 45 9.51 -1.12 -1.86
CA VAL A 45 9.10 -2.35 -1.16
C VAL A 45 10.01 -2.57 0.04
N SER A 46 9.39 -2.71 1.21
CA SER A 46 10.05 -2.99 2.48
C SER A 46 9.82 -4.45 2.86
N PHE A 47 10.91 -5.19 3.00
CA PHE A 47 10.93 -6.59 3.41
C PHE A 47 11.31 -6.73 4.89
N PRO A 48 10.88 -7.81 5.58
CA PRO A 48 11.27 -8.08 6.96
C PRO A 48 12.77 -8.39 7.12
N LYS A 49 13.45 -8.80 6.04
CA LYS A 49 14.91 -9.06 6.03
C LYS A 49 15.63 -7.82 5.48
N ASP A 50 16.43 -7.14 6.32
CA ASP A 50 17.13 -5.90 5.97
C ASP A 50 18.04 -6.02 4.74
N GLU A 51 18.62 -7.20 4.52
CA GLU A 51 19.47 -7.51 3.36
C GLU A 51 18.74 -7.32 2.02
N LEU A 52 17.42 -7.53 2.00
CA LEU A 52 16.59 -7.38 0.80
C LEU A 52 16.20 -5.92 0.52
N ASN A 53 16.42 -5.03 1.49
CA ASN A 53 16.13 -3.60 1.39
C ASN A 53 17.33 -2.79 0.87
N GLN A 54 18.46 -3.43 0.54
CA GLN A 54 19.69 -2.76 0.09
C GLN A 54 20.20 -3.34 -1.25
N PRO A 55 20.40 -2.50 -2.29
CA PRO A 55 20.02 -1.08 -2.37
C PRO A 55 18.50 -0.89 -2.42
N VAL A 56 18.03 0.30 -2.01
CA VAL A 56 16.60 0.66 -2.10
C VAL A 56 16.18 0.64 -3.57
N LYS A 57 15.23 -0.23 -3.91
CA LYS A 57 14.61 -0.25 -5.24
C LYS A 57 13.37 0.63 -5.27
N LYS A 58 13.26 1.41 -6.35
CA LYS A 58 12.25 2.43 -6.60
C LYS A 58 11.49 2.08 -7.86
N PHE A 59 10.18 2.26 -7.83
CA PHE A 59 9.27 1.95 -8.93
C PHE A 59 8.42 3.18 -9.25
N GLU A 60 8.25 3.48 -10.53
CA GLU A 60 7.37 4.57 -11.00
C GLU A 60 5.90 4.12 -11.04
N SER A 61 5.66 2.81 -10.99
CA SER A 61 4.34 2.19 -11.05
C SER A 61 4.09 1.31 -9.84
N LEU A 62 2.88 1.40 -9.30
CA LEU A 62 2.43 0.55 -8.20
C LEU A 62 2.35 -0.92 -8.62
N SER A 63 1.92 -1.20 -9.85
CA SER A 63 1.87 -2.58 -10.37
C SER A 63 3.25 -3.22 -10.45
N GLU A 64 4.28 -2.46 -10.87
CA GLU A 64 5.66 -2.95 -10.89
C GLU A 64 6.19 -3.23 -9.47
N ALA A 65 5.89 -2.37 -8.51
CA ALA A 65 6.25 -2.59 -7.12
C ALA A 65 5.57 -3.83 -6.53
N ILE A 66 4.29 -4.07 -6.86
CA ILE A 66 3.54 -5.26 -6.44
C ILE A 66 4.12 -6.54 -7.06
N GLU A 67 4.45 -6.50 -8.36
CA GLU A 67 5.09 -7.63 -9.03
C GLU A 67 6.43 -7.97 -8.39
N TYR A 68 7.26 -6.94 -8.13
CA TYR A 68 8.53 -7.11 -7.44
C TYR A 68 8.34 -7.69 -6.03
N LYS A 69 7.41 -7.12 -5.24
CA LYS A 69 7.03 -7.65 -3.92
C LYS A 69 6.70 -9.14 -4.00
N ASN A 70 5.82 -9.55 -4.91
CA ASN A 70 5.34 -10.92 -5.01
C ASN A 70 6.45 -11.89 -5.41
N ASN A 71 7.28 -11.52 -6.39
CA ASN A 71 8.38 -12.34 -6.88
C ASN A 71 9.46 -12.52 -5.82
N THR A 72 9.86 -11.44 -5.13
CA THR A 72 10.87 -11.52 -4.07
C THR A 72 10.35 -12.25 -2.83
N ALA A 73 9.09 -12.04 -2.43
CA ALA A 73 8.50 -12.77 -1.31
C ALA A 73 8.49 -14.29 -1.58
N MET A 74 8.09 -14.71 -2.78
CA MET A 74 8.12 -16.11 -3.19
C MET A 74 9.54 -16.69 -3.22
N LEU A 75 10.51 -15.94 -3.76
CA LEU A 75 11.90 -16.39 -3.87
C LEU A 75 12.56 -16.62 -2.50
N HIS A 76 12.17 -15.85 -1.49
CA HIS A 76 12.77 -15.86 -0.16
C HIS A 76 11.89 -16.52 0.92
N ASP A 77 10.82 -17.19 0.51
CA ASP A 77 9.82 -17.87 1.37
C ASP A 77 9.32 -16.94 2.49
N LEU A 78 8.92 -15.73 2.10
CA LEU A 78 8.40 -14.71 3.01
C LEU A 78 6.88 -14.69 2.99
N ASP A 79 6.28 -14.44 4.15
CA ASP A 79 4.87 -14.08 4.21
C ASP A 79 4.65 -12.74 3.48
N LYS A 80 3.77 -12.76 2.47
CA LYS A 80 3.42 -11.58 1.68
C LYS A 80 2.75 -10.48 2.52
N ARG A 81 2.20 -10.83 3.70
CA ARG A 81 1.61 -9.88 4.66
C ARG A 81 2.69 -9.04 5.36
N GLU A 82 3.89 -9.59 5.54
CA GLU A 82 5.01 -8.89 6.17
C GLU A 82 5.79 -7.98 5.20
N VAL A 83 5.54 -8.12 3.89
CA VAL A 83 6.17 -7.30 2.85
C VAL A 83 5.28 -6.11 2.52
N ILE A 84 5.79 -4.90 2.75
CA ILE A 84 5.00 -3.66 2.68
C ILE A 84 5.42 -2.85 1.46
N VAL A 85 4.45 -2.43 0.64
CA VAL A 85 4.69 -1.41 -0.40
C VAL A 85 4.41 -0.05 0.21
N LYS A 86 5.34 0.90 0.04
CA LYS A 86 5.24 2.26 0.55
C LYS A 86 5.32 3.26 -0.58
N SER A 87 4.72 4.43 -0.41
CA SER A 87 4.85 5.57 -1.32
C SER A 87 5.77 6.62 -0.70
N VAL A 88 6.69 7.15 -1.51
CA VAL A 88 7.65 8.20 -1.13
C VAL A 88 7.72 9.19 -2.27
N THR A 89 7.70 10.48 -2.01
CA THR A 89 7.93 11.48 -3.07
C THR A 89 9.41 11.59 -3.42
N ARG A 90 9.72 12.03 -4.64
CA ARG A 90 11.12 12.30 -5.05
C ARG A 90 11.74 13.41 -4.20
N GLU A 91 10.91 14.35 -3.76
CA GLU A 91 11.28 15.43 -2.85
C GLU A 91 11.74 14.89 -1.48
N GLU A 92 10.99 13.97 -0.87
CA GLU A 92 11.36 13.34 0.41
C GLU A 92 12.64 12.52 0.30
N LEU A 93 12.79 11.74 -0.78
CA LEU A 93 14.02 10.99 -1.06
C LEU A 93 15.24 11.91 -1.12
N GLY A 94 15.10 13.09 -1.73
CA GLY A 94 16.17 14.08 -1.85
C GLY A 94 16.49 14.80 -0.53
N MET A 95 15.47 15.12 0.28
CA MET A 95 15.64 15.88 1.52
C MET A 95 16.12 15.02 2.70
N MET A 96 15.56 13.82 2.89
CA MET A 96 15.84 12.97 4.06
C MET A 96 16.96 11.96 3.80
N GLY A 97 17.27 11.72 2.51
CA GLY A 97 18.06 10.57 2.08
C GLY A 97 17.24 9.29 2.02
N GLU A 98 17.61 8.38 1.12
CA GLU A 98 16.78 7.23 0.73
C GLU A 98 16.37 6.34 1.90
N GLN A 99 17.32 5.97 2.78
CA GLN A 99 17.05 5.05 3.88
C GLN A 99 16.04 5.64 4.89
N LEU A 100 16.20 6.91 5.24
CA LEU A 100 15.31 7.56 6.19
C LEU A 100 13.93 7.80 5.57
N ALA A 101 13.89 8.25 4.32
CA ALA A 101 12.63 8.46 3.60
C ALA A 101 11.81 7.17 3.48
N VAL A 102 12.43 6.03 3.14
CA VAL A 102 11.75 4.72 3.06
C VAL A 102 11.27 4.25 4.43
N LYS A 103 12.06 4.51 5.48
CA LYS A 103 11.71 4.12 6.84
C LYS A 103 10.47 4.87 7.33
N GLU A 104 10.44 6.19 7.15
CA GLU A 104 9.34 7.06 7.59
C GLU A 104 8.13 7.04 6.65
N ALA A 105 8.28 6.53 5.43
CA ALA A 105 7.19 6.49 4.47
C ALA A 105 6.02 5.60 4.90
N GLU A 106 4.83 6.07 4.55
CA GLU A 106 3.57 5.40 4.83
C GLU A 106 3.33 4.23 3.87
N PRO A 107 2.69 3.15 4.35
CA PRO A 107 2.21 2.07 3.49
C PRO A 107 1.21 2.59 2.47
N VAL A 108 1.25 2.03 1.26
CA VAL A 108 0.22 2.28 0.25
C VAL A 108 -1.11 1.67 0.75
N PRO A 109 -2.22 2.42 0.72
CA PRO A 109 -3.52 1.91 1.15
C PRO A 109 -3.95 0.65 0.40
N ARG A 110 -4.63 -0.27 1.10
CA ARG A 110 -5.02 -1.57 0.53
C ARG A 110 -5.82 -1.45 -0.76
N HIS A 111 -6.77 -0.53 -0.82
CA HIS A 111 -7.62 -0.34 -2.00
C HIS A 111 -6.82 0.07 -3.25
N GLU A 112 -5.74 0.83 -3.11
CA GLU A 112 -4.87 1.19 -4.23
C GLU A 112 -4.07 -0.03 -4.72
N LEU A 113 -3.59 -0.86 -3.79
CA LEU A 113 -2.91 -2.12 -4.14
C LEU A 113 -3.82 -3.06 -4.92
N GLU A 114 -5.09 -3.16 -4.53
CA GLU A 114 -6.08 -4.01 -5.21
C GLU A 114 -6.44 -3.45 -6.60
N LYS A 115 -6.64 -2.13 -6.72
CA LYS A 115 -6.87 -1.46 -8.02
C LYS A 115 -5.70 -1.65 -8.99
N ALA A 116 -4.47 -1.55 -8.51
CA ALA A 116 -3.27 -1.78 -9.32
C ALA A 116 -3.13 -3.23 -9.82
N GLN A 117 -3.88 -4.16 -9.23
CA GLN A 117 -4.00 -5.56 -9.64
C GLN A 117 -5.29 -5.84 -10.43
N GLY A 118 -6.08 -4.81 -10.73
CA GLY A 118 -7.30 -4.92 -11.55
C GLY A 118 -8.57 -5.25 -10.78
N ARG A 119 -8.55 -5.23 -9.45
CA ARG A 119 -9.77 -5.38 -8.63
C ARG A 119 -10.41 -4.01 -8.40
N ASP A 120 -11.71 -3.93 -8.60
CA ASP A 120 -12.48 -2.73 -8.26
C ASP A 120 -12.80 -2.77 -6.77
N VAL A 121 -12.05 -1.99 -5.98
CA VAL A 121 -12.10 -1.97 -4.51
C VAL A 121 -12.18 -0.52 -4.07
N SER A 122 -13.23 -0.15 -3.34
CA SER A 122 -13.34 1.20 -2.76
C SER A 122 -12.36 1.39 -1.59
N GLU A 123 -12.16 2.64 -1.15
CA GLU A 123 -11.35 2.90 0.05
C GLU A 123 -11.90 2.15 1.28
N GLN A 124 -13.23 2.13 1.40
CA GLN A 124 -13.94 1.43 2.46
C GLN A 124 -13.72 -0.08 2.41
N ASP A 125 -13.77 -0.67 1.21
CA ASP A 125 -13.49 -2.10 0.99
C ASP A 125 -12.04 -2.43 1.35
N GLY A 126 -11.09 -1.53 1.07
CA GLY A 126 -9.71 -1.66 1.49
C GLY A 126 -9.57 -1.78 3.01
N LEU A 127 -10.29 -0.95 3.76
CA LEU A 127 -10.30 -0.99 5.22
C LEU A 127 -10.94 -2.28 5.76
N ILE A 128 -11.98 -2.78 5.08
CA ILE A 128 -12.62 -4.07 5.42
C ILE A 128 -11.67 -5.22 5.14
N LEU A 129 -10.96 -5.21 4.00
CA LEU A 129 -9.95 -6.22 3.67
C LEU A 129 -8.82 -6.26 4.71
N ASP A 130 -8.36 -5.10 5.19
CA ASP A 130 -7.37 -5.04 6.29
C ASP A 130 -7.94 -5.62 7.61
N ALA A 131 -9.23 -5.42 7.88
CA ALA A 131 -9.89 -6.04 9.02
C ALA A 131 -9.98 -7.57 8.85
N ILE A 132 -10.36 -8.05 7.67
CA ILE A 132 -10.39 -9.48 7.34
C ILE A 132 -9.01 -10.11 7.54
N ASP A 133 -7.92 -9.46 7.11
CA ASP A 133 -6.55 -9.94 7.32
C ASP A 133 -6.23 -10.10 8.83
N ARG A 134 -6.57 -9.10 9.65
CA ARG A 134 -6.37 -9.16 11.11
C ARG A 134 -7.17 -10.27 11.76
N TYR A 135 -8.44 -10.43 11.39
CA TYR A 135 -9.30 -11.47 11.95
C TYR A 135 -8.85 -12.84 11.50
N GLN A 136 -8.48 -13.02 10.23
CA GLN A 136 -7.91 -14.28 9.78
C GLN A 136 -6.73 -14.72 10.64
N SER A 137 -5.78 -13.81 10.92
CA SER A 137 -4.65 -14.11 11.83
C SER A 137 -5.11 -14.40 13.27
N LYS A 138 -6.16 -13.73 13.75
CA LYS A 138 -6.77 -14.01 15.08
C LYS A 138 -7.39 -15.41 15.15
N PHE A 139 -8.11 -15.84 14.11
CA PHE A 139 -8.66 -17.19 14.00
C PHE A 139 -7.55 -18.25 13.91
N GLU A 140 -6.56 -18.03 13.04
CA GLU A 140 -5.39 -18.91 12.88
C GLU A 140 -4.63 -19.10 14.20
N ALA A 141 -4.44 -18.02 14.98
CA ALA A 141 -3.75 -18.06 16.27
C ALA A 141 -4.49 -18.89 17.34
N GLU A 142 -5.82 -19.01 17.22
CA GLU A 142 -6.67 -19.78 18.14
C GLU A 142 -6.99 -21.18 17.58
N GLY A 143 -6.45 -21.54 16.40
CA GLY A 143 -6.72 -22.81 15.74
C GLY A 143 -8.18 -22.96 15.29
N LEU A 144 -8.86 -21.84 15.05
CA LEU A 144 -10.25 -21.79 14.59
C LEU A 144 -10.31 -21.78 13.06
N ALA A 145 -11.40 -22.32 12.51
CA ALA A 145 -11.63 -22.29 11.07
C ALA A 145 -12.03 -20.87 10.63
N PHE A 146 -11.48 -20.41 9.50
CA PHE A 146 -11.84 -19.11 8.92
C PHE A 146 -12.03 -19.24 7.41
N ASN A 147 -13.26 -19.00 6.93
CA ASN A 147 -13.57 -19.05 5.50
C ASN A 147 -13.45 -17.67 4.86
N ARG A 148 -12.22 -17.29 4.49
CA ARG A 148 -11.93 -15.98 3.89
C ARG A 148 -12.80 -15.68 2.66
N GLN A 149 -13.02 -16.66 1.79
CA GLN A 149 -13.75 -16.45 0.53
C GLN A 149 -15.21 -16.06 0.81
N GLU A 150 -15.85 -16.75 1.76
CA GLU A 150 -17.21 -16.46 2.18
C GLU A 150 -17.28 -15.11 2.92
N THR A 151 -16.32 -14.84 3.81
CA THR A 151 -16.24 -13.56 4.52
C THR A 151 -16.06 -12.37 3.58
N GLU A 152 -15.17 -12.45 2.58
CA GLU A 152 -15.02 -11.37 1.59
C GLU A 152 -16.29 -11.19 0.76
N ALA A 153 -16.93 -12.29 0.33
CA ALA A 153 -18.18 -12.22 -0.42
C ALA A 153 -19.33 -11.60 0.42
N GLU A 154 -19.39 -11.89 1.71
CA GLU A 154 -20.38 -11.27 2.60
C GLU A 154 -20.08 -9.78 2.81
N LEU A 155 -18.84 -9.41 3.13
CA LEU A 155 -18.55 -8.07 3.65
C LEU A 155 -18.30 -7.03 2.56
N LEU A 156 -17.78 -7.42 1.39
CA LEU A 156 -17.44 -6.50 0.29
C LEU A 156 -18.61 -6.25 -0.68
N HIS A 157 -19.71 -7.01 -0.58
CA HIS A 157 -20.89 -6.84 -1.44
C HIS A 157 -22.00 -6.00 -0.81
N HIS A 158 -21.85 -5.58 0.45
CA HIS A 158 -22.91 -4.95 1.22
C HIS A 158 -22.66 -3.47 1.58
N ASP A 159 -21.68 -2.83 0.93
CA ASP A 159 -21.29 -1.42 1.20
C ASP A 159 -21.19 -1.12 2.71
N PHE A 160 -20.63 -2.05 3.49
CA PHE A 160 -20.56 -1.88 4.93
C PHE A 160 -19.58 -0.77 5.31
N ALA A 161 -19.89 -0.10 6.42
CA ALA A 161 -18.87 0.61 7.16
C ALA A 161 -17.94 -0.40 7.86
N ARG A 162 -16.69 0.01 8.10
CA ARG A 162 -15.62 -0.84 8.63
C ARG A 162 -16.01 -1.40 9.98
N GLU A 163 -16.64 -0.57 10.80
CA GLU A 163 -17.10 -0.92 12.14
C GLU A 163 -18.14 -2.04 12.10
N VAL A 164 -19.07 -1.98 11.15
CA VAL A 164 -20.09 -3.03 10.96
C VAL A 164 -19.45 -4.33 10.50
N ALA A 165 -18.47 -4.26 9.61
CA ALA A 165 -17.71 -5.42 9.17
C ALA A 165 -16.90 -6.04 10.32
N GLU A 166 -16.22 -5.22 11.13
CA GLU A 166 -15.47 -5.66 12.30
C GLU A 166 -16.38 -6.30 13.37
N ASP A 167 -17.57 -5.74 13.61
CA ASP A 167 -18.56 -6.32 14.53
C ASP A 167 -19.01 -7.71 14.06
N ARG A 168 -19.24 -7.89 12.75
CA ARG A 168 -19.60 -9.21 12.19
C ARG A 168 -18.47 -10.21 12.31
N LEU A 169 -17.24 -9.79 12.03
CA LEU A 169 -16.04 -10.64 12.19
C LEU A 169 -15.85 -11.07 13.65
N GLU A 170 -16.10 -10.18 14.62
CA GLU A 170 -16.04 -10.54 16.05
C GLU A 170 -17.15 -11.53 16.42
N GLN A 171 -18.37 -11.33 15.93
CA GLN A 171 -19.47 -12.27 16.17
C GLN A 171 -19.15 -13.66 15.63
N GLN A 172 -18.62 -13.75 14.41
CA GLN A 172 -18.14 -15.02 13.83
C GLN A 172 -17.06 -15.66 14.70
N PHE A 173 -16.08 -14.87 15.17
CA PHE A 173 -15.00 -15.37 16.02
C PHE A 173 -15.52 -15.93 17.35
N VAL A 174 -16.40 -15.22 18.03
CA VAL A 174 -16.99 -15.66 19.30
C VAL A 174 -17.84 -16.92 19.12
N GLN A 175 -18.60 -17.00 18.03
CA GLN A 175 -19.41 -18.16 17.71
C GLN A 175 -18.53 -19.39 17.49
N GLU A 176 -17.52 -19.30 16.62
CA GLU A 176 -16.62 -20.42 16.29
C GLU A 176 -15.87 -20.90 17.55
N LYS A 177 -15.44 -19.97 18.41
CA LYS A 177 -14.80 -20.30 19.69
C LYS A 177 -15.73 -21.05 20.64
N ALA A 178 -17.01 -20.67 20.70
CA ALA A 178 -18.01 -21.37 21.51
C ALA A 178 -18.32 -22.77 20.96
N GLU A 179 -18.40 -22.92 19.64
CA GLU A 179 -18.62 -24.20 18.98
C GLU A 179 -17.45 -25.18 19.23
N GLN A 180 -16.21 -24.70 19.11
CA GLN A 180 -15.02 -25.51 19.40
C GLN A 180 -14.98 -25.98 20.87
N GLN A 181 -15.33 -25.11 21.82
CA GLN A 181 -15.40 -25.47 23.24
C GLN A 181 -16.47 -26.54 23.51
N ASN A 182 -17.65 -26.40 22.90
CA ASN A 182 -18.73 -27.38 23.04
C ASN A 182 -18.35 -28.75 22.46
N GLN A 183 -17.64 -28.77 21.31
CA GLN A 183 -17.14 -30.00 20.72
C GLN A 183 -16.11 -30.69 21.63
N GLN A 184 -15.15 -29.95 22.16
CA GLN A 184 -14.14 -30.48 23.08
C GLN A 184 -14.75 -31.03 24.38
N GLN A 185 -15.77 -30.37 24.94
CA GLN A 185 -16.50 -30.89 26.10
C GLN A 185 -17.27 -32.18 25.77
N SER A 186 -17.95 -32.21 24.63
CA SER A 186 -18.72 -33.38 24.17
C SER A 186 -17.83 -34.60 23.90
N GLU A 187 -16.58 -34.41 23.50
CA GLU A 187 -15.59 -35.47 23.29
C GLU A 187 -14.96 -35.98 24.60
N GLN A 188 -14.86 -35.14 25.63
CA GLN A 188 -14.35 -35.54 26.95
C GLN A 188 -15.39 -36.32 27.78
N GLU A 189 -16.68 -36.15 27.48
CA GLU A 189 -17.79 -36.86 28.13
C GLU A 189 -18.14 -38.21 27.49
N ARG A 190 -17.44 -38.62 26.43
CA ARG A 190 -17.58 -39.92 25.75
C ARG A 190 -16.49 -40.90 26.13
#